data_AF-A0A4S8PIB3-F1
#
_entry.id   AF-A0A4S8PIB3-F1
#
_cell.length_a   1.000
_cell.length_b   1.000
_cell.length_c   1.000
_cell.angle_alpha   90.00
_cell.angle_beta   90.00
_cell.angle_gamma   90.00
#
_symmetry.space_group_name_H-M   'P 1'
#
loop_
_entity.id
_entity.type
_entity.pdbx_description
1 polymer ?
#
loop_
_entity_poly.entity_id
_entity_poly.type
_entity_poly.pdbx_seq_one_letter_code
_entity_poly.pdbx_strand_id
1 'polypeptide(L)'
;MLDVWREEGDAVDYVPFPEPGGLLLWATSNSGDYFFWRTWSKSPDDWSVVVMGENSDWSEYAVGAVDFLAAIFRKDFTIPGMPRNFPSDNPEVVVLWP
;
A
#
# COMPACT_ATOMS: atom_id res chain seq x y z
N MET A 1 3.50 14.73 3.37
CA MET A 1 2.45 13.68 3.48
C MET A 1 2.86 12.71 4.58
N LEU A 2 3.92 11.91 4.40
CA LEU A 2 4.51 11.10 5.48
C LEU A 2 5.02 11.92 6.68
N ASP A 3 5.65 13.07 6.45
CA ASP A 3 6.11 13.94 7.54
C ASP A 3 4.95 14.45 8.40
N VAL A 4 3.78 14.69 7.78
CA VAL A 4 2.56 15.11 8.49
C VAL A 4 2.05 13.98 9.38
N TRP A 5 1.99 12.75 8.85
CA TRP A 5 1.55 11.57 9.61
C TRP A 5 2.51 11.21 10.76
N ARG A 6 3.81 11.47 10.59
CA ARG A 6 4.81 11.31 11.65
C ARG A 6 4.62 12.32 12.77
N GLU A 7 4.28 13.56 12.45
CA GLU A 7 3.99 14.61 13.44
C GLU A 7 2.67 14.36 14.19
N GLU A 8 1.69 13.75 13.53
CA GLU A 8 0.40 13.38 14.12
C GLU A 8 0.47 12.13 15.02
N GLY A 9 1.58 11.39 15.00
CA GLY A 9 1.83 10.21 15.85
C GLY A 9 1.21 8.91 15.34
N ASP A 10 0.66 8.94 14.13
CA ASP A 10 -0.06 7.83 13.51
C ASP A 10 0.87 6.88 12.74
N ALA A 11 2.07 7.32 12.37
CA ALA A 11 3.04 6.48 11.67
C ALA A 11 3.83 5.58 12.65
N VAL A 12 3.71 4.25 12.48
CA VAL A 12 4.78 3.29 12.85
C VAL A 12 6.09 3.79 12.21
N ASP A 13 7.27 3.58 12.82
CA ASP A 13 8.65 4.07 12.48
C ASP A 13 9.09 4.06 10.99
N TYR A 14 8.27 4.60 10.09
CA TYR A 14 8.45 4.70 8.67
C TYR A 14 8.94 6.11 8.34
N VAL A 15 9.86 6.16 7.39
CA VAL A 15 10.48 7.40 6.91
C VAL A 15 10.12 7.60 5.43
N PRO A 16 10.13 8.83 4.91
CA PRO A 16 9.91 9.05 3.48
C PRO A 16 11.09 8.55 2.64
N PHE A 17 10.83 7.98 1.46
CA PHE A 17 11.87 7.79 0.44
C PHE A 17 12.45 9.17 0.04
N PRO A 18 13.78 9.35 -0.09
CA PRO A 18 14.81 8.31 -0.27
C PRO A 18 15.59 7.91 0.98
N GLU A 19 15.09 8.18 2.19
CA GLU A 19 15.75 7.68 3.40
C GLU A 19 15.82 6.14 3.39
N PRO A 20 16.87 5.51 3.93
CA PRO A 20 16.99 4.04 3.94
C PRO A 20 15.78 3.37 4.60
N GLY A 21 15.14 2.43 3.89
CA GLY A 21 13.89 1.81 4.36
C GLY A 21 12.65 2.68 4.18
N GLY A 22 12.77 3.81 3.48
CA GLY A 22 11.69 4.76 3.30
C GLY A 22 10.58 4.26 2.40
N LEU A 23 9.39 4.83 2.60
CA LEU A 23 8.18 4.50 1.87
C LEU A 23 8.09 5.29 0.57
N LEU A 24 7.90 4.57 -0.53
CA LEU A 24 7.66 5.12 -1.86
C LEU A 24 6.23 4.79 -2.31
N LEU A 25 5.40 5.81 -2.48
CA LEU A 25 4.00 5.66 -2.89
C LEU A 25 3.91 5.11 -4.32
N TRP A 26 3.06 4.09 -4.53
CA TRP A 26 2.83 3.51 -5.85
C TRP A 26 1.36 3.35 -6.23
N ALA A 27 0.43 3.39 -5.28
CA ALA A 27 -1.01 3.43 -5.57
C ALA A 27 -1.80 4.10 -4.45
N THR A 28 -3.03 4.49 -4.77
CA THR A 28 -4.06 4.91 -3.82
C THR A 28 -5.39 4.23 -4.16
N SER A 29 -6.27 4.09 -3.19
CA SER A 29 -7.65 3.66 -3.42
C SER A 29 -8.62 4.83 -3.40
N ASN A 30 -9.83 4.63 -3.92
CA ASN A 30 -10.94 5.58 -3.74
C ASN A 30 -11.53 5.56 -2.32
N SER A 31 -11.14 4.58 -1.50
CA SER A 31 -11.51 4.48 -0.08
C SER A 31 -10.53 5.23 0.83
N GLY A 32 -9.50 5.89 0.28
CA GLY A 32 -8.55 6.69 1.07
C GLY A 32 -7.31 5.92 1.54
N ASP A 33 -7.08 4.71 1.01
CA ASP A 33 -5.88 3.92 1.33
C ASP A 33 -4.68 4.35 0.49
N TYR A 34 -3.49 4.27 1.08
CA TYR A 34 -2.23 4.54 0.42
C TYR A 34 -1.35 3.29 0.43
N PHE A 35 -0.75 2.97 -0.72
CA PHE A 35 0.07 1.79 -0.92
C PHE A 35 1.50 2.20 -1.25
N PHE A 36 2.43 1.68 -0.46
CA PHE A 36 3.85 2.02 -0.53
C PHE A 36 4.70 0.78 -0.80
N TRP A 37 5.86 1.00 -1.43
CA TRP A 37 6.99 0.09 -1.35
C TRP A 37 7.85 0.51 -0.16
N ARG A 38 8.26 -0.43 0.67
CA ARG A 38 9.28 -0.19 1.70
C ARG A 38 10.66 -0.48 1.13
N THR A 39 11.46 0.56 0.94
CA THR A 39 12.75 0.50 0.24
C THR A 39 13.91 0.07 1.16
N TRP A 40 13.72 -1.01 1.91
CA TRP A 40 14.69 -1.47 2.93
C TRP A 40 15.93 -2.16 2.34
N SER A 41 15.83 -2.63 1.11
CA SER A 41 16.87 -3.35 0.37
C SER A 41 17.36 -2.53 -0.82
N LYS A 42 18.60 -2.81 -1.28
CA LYS A 42 19.12 -2.27 -2.55
C LYS A 42 18.46 -2.88 -3.78
N SER A 43 17.91 -4.09 -3.66
CA SER A 43 17.20 -4.77 -4.74
C SER A 43 15.71 -4.41 -4.66
N PRO A 44 15.11 -3.83 -5.70
CA PRO A 44 13.68 -3.55 -5.73
C PRO A 44 12.80 -4.79 -5.62
N ASP A 45 13.31 -5.96 -6.03
CA ASP A 45 12.59 -7.24 -5.93
C ASP A 45 12.35 -7.67 -4.46
N ASP A 46 13.11 -7.12 -3.51
CA ASP A 46 12.96 -7.40 -2.08
C ASP A 46 11.98 -6.45 -1.38
N TRP A 47 11.49 -5.41 -2.06
CA TRP A 47 10.66 -4.38 -1.42
C TRP A 47 9.27 -4.90 -1.06
N SER A 48 8.90 -4.80 0.21
CA SER A 48 7.60 -5.17 0.75
C SER A 48 6.54 -4.10 0.46
N VAL A 49 5.27 -4.51 0.49
CA VAL A 49 4.14 -3.58 0.43
C VAL A 49 3.76 -3.14 1.84
N VAL A 50 3.66 -1.83 2.05
CA VAL A 50 3.07 -1.22 3.24
C VAL A 50 1.79 -0.50 2.85
N VAL A 51 0.73 -0.69 3.62
CA VAL A 51 -0.56 -0.04 3.42
C VAL A 51 -0.87 0.83 4.62
N MET A 52 -1.23 2.08 4.37
CA MET A 52 -1.90 2.94 5.34
C MET A 52 -3.38 3.00 4.97
N GLY A 53 -4.23 2.45 5.83
CA GLY A 53 -5.68 2.50 5.63
C GLY A 53 -6.25 3.88 5.93
N GLU A 54 -7.51 4.09 5.54
CA GLU A 54 -8.26 5.35 5.78
C GLU A 54 -8.25 5.77 7.26
N ASN A 55 -8.18 4.82 8.19
CA ASN A 55 -8.19 5.07 9.65
C ASN A 55 -6.79 5.21 10.25
N SER A 56 -5.79 5.54 9.43
CA SER A 56 -4.38 5.61 9.82
C SER A 56 -3.81 4.29 10.36
N ASP A 57 -4.43 3.15 10.02
CA ASP A 57 -3.93 1.83 10.39
C ASP A 57 -2.86 1.34 9.41
N TRP A 58 -1.73 0.86 9.95
CA TRP A 58 -0.59 0.43 9.16
C TRP A 58 -0.49 -1.09 9.11
N SER A 59 -0.33 -1.64 7.90
CA SER A 59 -0.10 -3.06 7.66
C SER A 59 1.05 -3.27 6.69
N GLU A 60 1.96 -4.21 7.00
CA GLU A 60 3.05 -4.61 6.11
C GLU A 60 2.83 -6.04 5.60
N TYR A 61 3.04 -6.22 4.30
CA TYR A 61 2.93 -7.48 3.59
C TYR A 61 4.30 -7.81 2.98
N ALA A 62 4.89 -8.92 3.40
CA ALA A 62 6.22 -9.36 2.98
C ALA A 62 6.24 -9.96 1.55
N VAL A 63 5.63 -9.26 0.61
CA VAL A 63 5.52 -9.59 -0.81
C VAL A 63 5.66 -8.33 -1.66
N GLY A 64 6.03 -8.49 -2.93
CA GLY A 64 6.07 -7.38 -3.88
C GLY A 64 4.66 -6.94 -4.33
N ALA A 65 4.57 -5.79 -4.99
CA ALA A 65 3.30 -5.20 -5.41
C ALA A 65 2.47 -6.09 -6.35
N VAL A 66 3.12 -6.82 -7.26
CA VAL A 66 2.43 -7.73 -8.19
C VAL A 66 1.81 -8.92 -7.44
N ASP A 67 2.57 -9.54 -6.54
CA ASP A 67 2.07 -10.66 -5.73
C ASP A 67 0.95 -10.23 -4.78
N PHE A 68 1.09 -9.04 -4.19
CA PHE A 68 0.05 -8.41 -3.38
C PHE A 68 -1.26 -8.22 -4.17
N LEU A 69 -1.18 -7.60 -5.35
CA LEU A 69 -2.35 -7.43 -6.23
C LEU A 69 -2.93 -8.78 -6.65
N ALA A 70 -2.09 -9.74 -7.06
CA ALA A 70 -2.54 -11.06 -7.47
C ALA A 70 -3.31 -11.78 -6.35
N ALA A 71 -2.84 -11.71 -5.11
CA ALA A 71 -3.51 -12.29 -3.95
C ALA A 71 -4.85 -11.59 -3.63
N ILE A 72 -4.95 -10.27 -3.83
CA ILE A 72 -6.21 -9.52 -3.76
C ILE A 72 -7.21 -10.01 -4.80
N PHE A 73 -6.79 -10.16 -6.06
CA PHE A 73 -7.67 -10.64 -7.14
C PHE A 73 -8.09 -12.10 -6.95
N ARG A 74 -7.26 -12.92 -6.29
CA ARG A 74 -7.61 -14.28 -5.87
C ARG A 74 -8.54 -14.32 -4.65
N LYS A 75 -8.71 -13.20 -3.95
CA LYS A 75 -9.43 -13.08 -2.67
C LYS A 75 -8.78 -13.92 -1.55
N ASP A 76 -7.45 -14.02 -1.57
CA ASP A 76 -6.68 -14.77 -0.57
C ASP A 76 -6.70 -14.07 0.81
N PHE A 77 -6.92 -12.75 0.83
CA PHE A 77 -7.12 -11.95 2.04
C PHE A 77 -7.96 -10.71 1.75
N THR A 78 -8.37 -10.00 2.81
CA THR A 78 -9.05 -8.70 2.72
C THR A 78 -8.15 -7.60 3.27
N ILE A 79 -8.11 -6.46 2.60
CA ILE A 79 -7.46 -5.26 3.14
C ILE A 79 -8.44 -4.58 4.11
N PRO A 80 -8.04 -4.24 5.35
CA PRO A 80 -8.83 -3.40 6.24
C PRO A 80 -9.25 -2.09 5.55
N GLY A 81 -10.46 -1.60 5.80
CA GLY A 81 -10.97 -0.36 5.19
C GLY A 81 -11.56 -0.51 3.78
N MET A 82 -11.20 -1.55 3.02
CA MET A 82 -11.76 -1.79 1.68
C MET A 82 -13.17 -2.39 1.72
N PRO A 83 -13.98 -2.18 0.64
CA PRO A 83 -15.26 -2.87 0.49
C PRO A 83 -15.10 -4.39 0.58
N ARG A 84 -16.05 -5.07 1.25
CA ARG A 84 -15.99 -6.54 1.44
C ARG A 84 -15.92 -7.35 0.14
N ASN A 85 -16.48 -6.80 -0.94
CA ASN A 85 -16.49 -7.41 -2.26
C ASN A 85 -15.40 -6.84 -3.17
N PHE A 86 -14.30 -6.30 -2.62
CA PHE A 86 -13.17 -5.83 -3.41
C PHE A 86 -12.17 -6.97 -3.68
N PRO A 87 -11.66 -7.10 -4.92
CA PRO A 87 -12.23 -6.56 -6.15
C PRO A 87 -13.60 -7.20 -6.43
N SER A 88 -14.46 -6.51 -7.18
CA SER A 88 -15.77 -7.03 -7.56
C SER A 88 -15.63 -8.34 -8.33
N ASP A 89 -16.72 -9.10 -8.46
CA ASP A 89 -16.71 -10.38 -9.20
C ASP A 89 -16.38 -10.23 -10.70
N ASN A 90 -16.51 -9.01 -11.24
CA ASN A 90 -16.11 -8.64 -12.59
C ASN A 90 -15.33 -7.32 -12.55
N PRO A 91 -14.05 -7.35 -12.16
CA PRO A 91 -13.25 -6.14 -12.07
C PRO A 91 -12.81 -5.68 -13.47
N GLU A 92 -12.84 -4.37 -13.69
CA GLU A 92 -12.40 -3.75 -14.95
C GLU A 92 -11.11 -2.97 -14.74
N VAL A 93 -10.15 -3.14 -15.65
CA VAL A 93 -8.96 -2.29 -15.71
C VAL A 93 -9.28 -1.14 -16.65
N VAL A 94 -9.46 0.06 -16.07
CA VAL A 94 -9.69 1.29 -16.83
C VAL A 94 -8.40 2.10 -16.88
N VAL A 95 -8.02 2.51 -18.09
CA VAL A 95 -6.94 3.47 -18.30
C VAL A 95 -7.56 4.86 -18.26
N LEU A 96 -7.29 5.60 -17.18
CA LEU A 96 -7.66 7.01 -17.09
C LEU A 96 -6.58 7.83 -17.78
N TRP A 97 -6.90 8.39 -18.95
CA TRP A 97 -6.03 9.36 -19.60
C TRP A 97 -6.15 10.70 -18.85
N PRO A 98 -5.02 11.41 -18.64
CA PRO A 98 -5.01 12.70 -17.96
C PRO A 98 -5.75 13.81 -18.73
#